data_AF-A0A7W0KGJ6-F1
#
_entry.id   AF-A0A7W0KGJ6-F1
#
_cell.length_a   1.000
_cell.length_b   1.000
_cell.length_c   1.000
_cell.angle_alpha   90.00
_cell.angle_beta   90.00
_cell.angle_gamma   90.00
#
_symmetry.space_group_name_H-M   'P 1'
#
loop_
_entity.id
_entity.type
_entity.pdbx_description
1 polymer ?
#
loop_
_entity_poly.entity_id
_entity_poly.type
_entity_poly.pdbx_seq_one_letter_code
_entity_poly.pdbx_strand_id
1 'polypeptide(L)'
;MTDQDVFLQRAGFRLRTVTATRYVTPLREGGSLPALMEADDDGLYVVKLRGAAQGAKTLVAELVAGEIGRLLGLHVPELVVVELPAALTLGEPDPEIKGPLDRSVGPNLGLDFLPGALPFNLAMRDPIDPIQAADIVWFDALIANVDRTTRNPNMLRW
;
A
#
# COMPACT_ATOMS: atom_id res chain seq x y z
N MET A 1 -22.12 -20.42 20.22
CA MET A 1 -21.52 -19.34 19.41
C MET A 1 -20.42 -18.76 20.26
N THR A 2 -19.17 -18.97 19.87
CA THR A 2 -18.03 -18.35 20.55
C THR A 2 -17.84 -16.94 20.00
N ASP A 3 -17.20 -16.03 20.76
CA ASP A 3 -16.94 -14.65 20.33
C ASP A 3 -16.14 -14.58 19.00
N GLN A 4 -15.42 -15.64 18.63
CA GLN A 4 -14.69 -15.73 17.36
C GLN A 4 -15.61 -15.82 16.13
N ASP A 5 -16.78 -16.45 16.27
CA ASP A 5 -17.74 -16.63 15.16
C ASP A 5 -18.43 -15.31 14.79
N VAL A 6 -18.58 -14.39 15.77
CA VAL A 6 -19.25 -13.10 15.59
C VAL A 6 -18.41 -12.13 14.73
N PHE A 7 -17.08 -12.16 14.86
CA PHE A 7 -16.18 -11.31 14.05
C PHE A 7 -16.06 -11.79 12.60
N LEU A 8 -16.03 -13.11 12.38
CA LEU A 8 -15.89 -13.68 11.04
C LEU A 8 -17.19 -13.56 10.20
N GLN A 9 -18.37 -13.53 10.85
CA GLN A 9 -19.64 -13.37 10.14
C GLN A 9 -20.08 -11.91 9.93
N ARG A 10 -19.51 -10.93 10.64
CA ARG A 10 -19.92 -9.51 10.54
C ARG A 10 -19.11 -8.67 9.56
N ALA A 11 -18.00 -9.15 9.03
CA ALA A 11 -17.19 -8.39 8.08
C ALA A 11 -17.17 -9.11 6.73
N GLY A 12 -17.84 -8.53 5.73
CA GLY A 12 -17.61 -8.84 4.30
C GLY A 12 -16.21 -8.41 3.82
N PHE A 13 -15.22 -8.45 4.71
CA PHE A 13 -13.86 -8.03 4.49
C PHE A 13 -13.04 -9.24 4.05
N ARG A 14 -12.90 -9.42 2.73
CA ARG A 14 -11.92 -10.34 2.14
C ARG A 14 -10.99 -9.52 1.25
N LEU A 15 -9.72 -9.44 1.65
CA LEU A 15 -8.68 -8.95 0.76
C LEU A 15 -8.52 -9.92 -0.40
N ARG A 16 -8.46 -9.40 -1.62
CA ARG A 16 -8.10 -10.21 -2.77
C ARG A 16 -6.66 -10.66 -2.64
N THR A 17 -6.39 -11.86 -3.15
CA THR A 17 -5.04 -12.38 -3.30
C THR A 17 -4.77 -12.54 -4.79
N VAL A 18 -3.63 -12.01 -5.23
CA VAL A 18 -3.17 -12.06 -6.62
C VAL A 18 -1.73 -12.59 -6.63
N THR A 19 -1.33 -13.25 -7.71
CA THR A 19 0.03 -13.77 -7.87
C THR A 19 0.82 -12.82 -8.74
N ALA A 20 1.97 -12.32 -8.26
CA ALA A 20 2.85 -11.50 -9.10
C ALA A 20 3.36 -12.33 -10.30
N THR A 21 3.19 -11.80 -11.49
CA THR A 21 3.60 -12.43 -12.76
C THR A 21 4.83 -11.77 -13.35
N ARG A 22 5.03 -10.47 -13.09
CA ARG A 22 6.20 -9.72 -13.57
C ARG A 22 6.64 -8.64 -12.59
N TYR A 23 7.94 -8.61 -12.30
CA TYR A 23 8.59 -7.46 -11.67
C TYR A 23 8.84 -6.39 -12.73
N VAL A 24 8.18 -5.24 -12.62
CA VAL A 24 8.26 -4.17 -13.63
C VAL A 24 9.44 -3.26 -13.37
N THR A 25 9.47 -2.62 -12.20
CA THR A 25 10.53 -1.68 -11.83
C THR A 25 10.52 -1.40 -10.33
N PRO A 26 11.68 -1.16 -9.70
CA PRO A 26 11.71 -0.60 -8.35
C PRO A 26 11.28 0.87 -8.35
N LEU A 27 10.47 1.25 -7.36
CA LEU A 27 10.14 2.63 -7.07
C LEU A 27 11.11 3.15 -6.01
N ARG A 28 11.96 4.11 -6.41
CA ARG A 28 13.02 4.66 -5.56
C ARG A 28 12.55 5.84 -4.69
N GLU A 29 11.24 6.05 -4.60
CA GLU A 29 10.64 7.11 -3.79
C GLU A 29 10.30 6.57 -2.39
N GLY A 30 10.84 7.24 -1.36
CA GLY A 30 10.61 6.88 0.04
C GLY A 30 11.52 5.74 0.57
N GLY A 31 11.55 5.60 1.89
CA GLY A 31 12.48 4.68 2.56
C GLY A 31 12.15 3.19 2.48
N SER A 32 10.99 2.82 1.91
CA SER A 32 10.50 1.43 1.86
C SER A 32 10.81 0.68 0.58
N LEU A 33 11.39 1.35 -0.43
CA LEU A 33 11.75 0.79 -1.75
C LEU A 33 10.66 -0.14 -2.32
N PRO A 34 9.42 0.35 -2.52
CA PRO A 34 8.37 -0.47 -3.09
C PRO A 34 8.71 -0.87 -4.55
N ALA A 35 8.04 -1.89 -5.06
CA ALA A 35 8.23 -2.37 -6.42
C ALA A 35 6.91 -2.37 -7.18
N LEU A 36 6.94 -1.95 -8.44
CA LEU A 36 5.81 -2.08 -9.35
C LEU A 36 5.78 -3.50 -9.92
N MET A 37 4.67 -4.21 -9.78
CA MET A 37 4.51 -5.58 -10.26
C MET A 37 3.18 -5.77 -10.99
N GLU A 38 3.21 -6.54 -12.08
CA GLU A 38 1.99 -7.08 -12.71
C GLU A 38 1.58 -8.36 -11.97
N ALA A 39 0.29 -8.65 -11.96
CA ALA A 39 -0.25 -9.87 -11.38
C ALA A 39 -1.04 -10.72 -12.38
N ASP A 40 -1.58 -11.84 -11.91
CA ASP A 40 -2.33 -12.84 -12.68
C ASP A 40 -3.77 -12.42 -13.03
N ASP A 41 -4.23 -11.29 -12.49
CA ASP A 41 -5.51 -10.66 -12.80
C ASP A 41 -5.40 -9.50 -13.80
N ASP A 42 -4.27 -9.42 -14.52
CA ASP A 42 -3.91 -8.32 -15.42
C ASP A 42 -3.79 -6.94 -14.72
N GLY A 43 -3.81 -6.91 -13.38
CA GLY A 43 -3.64 -5.72 -12.56
C GLY A 43 -2.17 -5.32 -12.37
N LEU A 44 -1.97 -4.06 -12.01
CA LEU A 44 -0.66 -3.47 -11.74
C LEU A 44 -0.64 -2.93 -10.32
N TYR A 45 0.35 -3.31 -9.51
CA TYR A 45 0.37 -3.05 -8.08
C TYR A 45 1.68 -2.44 -7.62
N VAL A 46 1.60 -1.44 -6.75
CA VAL A 46 2.72 -0.97 -5.93
C VAL A 46 2.86 -1.92 -4.74
N VAL A 47 3.84 -2.80 -4.81
CA VAL A 47 4.08 -3.85 -3.82
C VAL A 47 5.07 -3.37 -2.77
N LYS A 48 4.63 -3.42 -1.52
CA LYS A 48 5.47 -3.17 -0.35
C LYS A 48 5.99 -4.49 0.21
N LEU A 49 7.30 -4.63 0.16
CA LEU A 49 8.01 -5.88 0.44
C LEU A 49 8.03 -6.15 1.96
N ARG A 50 7.53 -7.32 2.37
CA ARG A 50 7.56 -7.79 3.77
C ARG A 50 8.97 -7.90 4.32
N GLY A 51 9.94 -8.21 3.45
CA GLY A 51 11.36 -8.33 3.77
C GLY A 51 12.11 -7.01 3.86
N ALA A 52 11.48 -5.85 3.59
CA ALA A 52 12.09 -4.53 3.74
C ALA A 52 12.38 -4.18 5.21
N ALA A 53 13.20 -3.14 5.43
CA ALA A 53 13.68 -2.76 6.76
C ALA A 53 12.55 -2.43 7.76
N GLN A 54 11.42 -1.93 7.27
CA GLN A 54 10.23 -1.59 8.06
C GLN A 54 9.52 -2.83 8.64
N GLY A 55 9.69 -4.00 7.99
CA GLY A 55 9.16 -5.28 8.42
C GLY A 55 7.63 -5.41 8.41
N ALA A 56 7.15 -6.61 8.76
CA ALA A 56 5.74 -6.98 8.68
C ALA A 56 4.79 -6.14 9.53
N LYS A 57 5.25 -5.61 10.69
CA LYS A 57 4.40 -4.78 11.55
C LYS A 57 3.95 -3.50 10.85
N THR A 58 4.84 -2.90 10.05
CA THR A 58 4.51 -1.70 9.27
C THR A 58 3.50 -2.03 8.18
N LEU A 59 3.67 -3.16 7.47
CA LEU A 59 2.67 -3.59 6.48
C LEU A 59 1.30 -3.86 7.09
N VAL A 60 1.24 -4.44 8.29
CA VAL A 60 -0.03 -4.64 9.00
C VAL A 60 -0.66 -3.29 9.37
N ALA A 61 0.12 -2.32 9.84
CA ALA A 61 -0.38 -0.98 10.14
C ALA A 61 -0.94 -0.29 8.89
N GLU A 62 -0.24 -0.39 7.76
CA GLU A 62 -0.69 0.15 6.49
C GLU A 62 -1.96 -0.52 5.98
N LEU A 63 -2.05 -1.85 6.07
CA LEU A 63 -3.24 -2.59 5.72
C LEU A 63 -4.44 -2.16 6.56
N VAL A 64 -4.27 -2.14 7.88
CA VAL A 64 -5.35 -1.77 8.82
C VAL A 64 -5.78 -0.31 8.60
N ALA A 65 -4.83 0.61 8.51
CA ALA A 65 -5.11 2.01 8.24
C ALA A 65 -5.84 2.18 6.91
N GLY A 66 -5.29 1.63 5.82
CA GLY A 66 -5.89 1.82 4.50
C GLY A 66 -7.30 1.25 4.41
N GLU A 67 -7.57 0.10 5.01
CA GLU A 67 -8.91 -0.49 5.00
C GLU A 67 -9.90 0.22 5.91
N ILE A 68 -9.47 0.73 7.07
CA ILE A 68 -10.31 1.66 7.86
C ILE A 68 -10.63 2.90 7.02
N GLY A 69 -9.64 3.48 6.32
CA GLY A 69 -9.85 4.63 5.44
C GLY A 69 -10.87 4.35 4.34
N ARG A 70 -10.77 3.19 3.67
CA ARG A 70 -11.73 2.75 2.65
C ARG A 70 -13.14 2.58 3.22
N LEU A 71 -13.27 1.96 4.40
CA LEU A 71 -14.55 1.78 5.08
C LEU A 71 -15.20 3.12 5.49
N LEU A 72 -14.38 4.14 5.78
CA LEU A 72 -14.83 5.50 6.07
C LEU A 72 -15.13 6.33 4.82
N GLY A 73 -14.94 5.78 3.62
CA GLY A 73 -15.19 6.45 2.35
C GLY A 73 -14.06 7.38 1.89
N LEU A 74 -12.88 7.32 2.52
CA LEU A 74 -11.72 8.04 2.01
C LEU A 74 -11.22 7.42 0.71
N HIS A 75 -10.68 8.27 -0.16
CA HIS A 75 -10.02 7.85 -1.38
C HIS A 75 -8.69 7.16 -1.03
N VAL A 76 -8.73 5.84 -0.91
CA VAL A 76 -7.55 4.99 -0.70
C VAL A 76 -7.57 3.92 -1.80
N PRO A 77 -6.47 3.72 -2.55
CA PRO A 77 -6.38 2.65 -3.55
C PRO A 77 -6.74 1.29 -2.95
N GLU A 78 -7.18 0.35 -3.79
CA GLU A 78 -7.44 -0.99 -3.30
C GLU A 78 -6.15 -1.62 -2.75
N LEU A 79 -6.28 -2.31 -1.61
CA LEU A 79 -5.21 -3.13 -1.05
C LEU A 79 -5.46 -4.59 -1.40
N VAL A 80 -4.40 -5.28 -1.79
CA VAL A 80 -4.41 -6.71 -2.11
C VAL A 80 -3.25 -7.42 -1.43
N VAL A 81 -3.40 -8.73 -1.24
CA VAL A 81 -2.26 -9.59 -0.93
C VAL A 81 -1.62 -9.99 -2.25
N VAL A 82 -0.33 -9.69 -2.39
CA VAL A 82 0.47 -10.10 -3.56
C VAL A 82 1.37 -11.25 -3.16
N GLU A 83 1.10 -12.44 -3.71
CA GLU A 83 2.00 -13.59 -3.60
C GLU A 83 3.17 -13.39 -4.56
N LEU A 84 4.39 -13.29 -4.03
CA LEU A 84 5.63 -13.11 -4.79
C LEU A 84 6.31 -14.47 -5.02
N PRO A 85 6.37 -14.97 -6.27
CA PRO A 85 7.12 -16.20 -6.59
C PRO A 85 8.63 -15.99 -6.49
N ALA A 86 9.35 -17.01 -6.01
CA ALA A 86 10.82 -16.99 -5.93
C ALA A 86 11.50 -16.74 -7.29
N ALA A 87 10.87 -17.17 -8.40
CA ALA A 87 11.40 -16.95 -9.74
C ALA A 87 11.58 -15.46 -10.09
N LEU A 88 10.72 -14.59 -9.55
CA LEU A 88 10.78 -13.15 -9.81
C LEU A 88 11.90 -12.44 -9.04
N THR A 89 12.55 -13.11 -8.08
CA THR A 89 13.63 -12.49 -7.29
C THR A 89 15.02 -12.68 -7.91
N LEU A 90 15.15 -13.53 -8.94
CA LEU A 90 16.45 -13.95 -9.47
C LEU A 90 17.15 -12.87 -10.32
N GLY A 91 16.42 -11.91 -10.87
CA GLY A 91 16.91 -10.97 -11.89
C GLY A 91 17.32 -9.58 -11.38
N GLU A 92 17.16 -9.27 -10.09
CA GLU A 92 17.46 -7.93 -9.55
C GLU A 92 18.97 -7.78 -9.24
N PRO A 93 19.71 -6.93 -9.99
CA PRO A 93 21.15 -6.75 -9.77
C PRO A 93 21.48 -5.83 -8.58
N ASP A 94 20.56 -4.97 -8.15
CA ASP A 94 20.80 -4.00 -7.08
C ASP A 94 20.75 -4.71 -5.71
N PRO A 95 21.88 -4.82 -4.98
CA PRO A 95 21.92 -5.56 -3.71
C PRO A 95 21.01 -4.97 -2.62
N GLU A 96 20.75 -3.65 -2.67
CA GLU A 96 19.86 -2.97 -1.73
C GLU A 96 18.41 -3.42 -1.88
N ILE A 97 18.03 -3.84 -3.10
CA ILE A 97 16.69 -4.30 -3.46
C ILE A 97 16.59 -5.82 -3.41
N LYS A 98 17.63 -6.51 -3.90
CA LYS A 98 17.70 -7.98 -3.96
C LYS A 98 17.49 -8.63 -2.59
N GLY A 99 18.14 -8.11 -1.55
CA GLY A 99 18.03 -8.66 -0.20
C GLY A 99 16.59 -8.61 0.35
N PRO A 100 15.93 -7.44 0.39
CA PRO A 100 14.52 -7.32 0.71
C PRO A 100 13.61 -8.20 -0.17
N LEU A 101 13.86 -8.24 -1.48
CA LEU A 101 13.05 -9.00 -2.44
C LEU A 101 13.12 -10.52 -2.16
N ASP A 102 14.31 -11.08 -1.93
CA ASP A 102 14.48 -12.50 -1.59
C ASP A 102 13.79 -12.90 -0.29
N ARG A 103 13.82 -12.02 0.73
CA ARG A 103 13.11 -12.24 2.00
C ARG A 103 11.58 -12.09 1.87
N SER A 104 11.12 -11.61 0.72
CA SER A 104 9.71 -11.30 0.46
C SER A 104 9.00 -12.37 -0.35
N VAL A 105 9.63 -13.50 -0.68
CA VAL A 105 8.92 -14.63 -1.31
C VAL A 105 7.70 -15.03 -0.46
N GLY A 106 6.56 -15.22 -1.13
CA GLY A 106 5.24 -15.39 -0.53
C GLY A 106 4.46 -14.08 -0.38
N PRO A 107 3.63 -13.91 0.68
CA PRO A 107 2.68 -12.81 0.76
C PRO A 107 3.32 -11.46 1.09
N ASN A 108 2.92 -10.44 0.33
CA ASN A 108 3.24 -9.02 0.50
C ASN A 108 1.97 -8.17 0.39
N LEU A 109 2.08 -6.88 0.73
CA LEU A 109 0.97 -5.94 0.58
C LEU A 109 1.11 -5.20 -0.76
N GLY A 110 0.10 -5.31 -1.61
CA GLY A 110 -0.03 -4.53 -2.84
C GLY A 110 -1.04 -3.41 -2.66
N LEU A 111 -0.74 -2.26 -3.25
CA LEU A 111 -1.70 -1.18 -3.48
C LEU A 111 -1.94 -1.10 -4.98
N ASP A 112 -3.18 -0.92 -5.41
CA ASP A 112 -3.50 -0.67 -6.81
C ASP A 112 -2.68 0.51 -7.34
N PHE A 113 -2.01 0.32 -8.48
CA PHE A 113 -1.25 1.36 -9.12
C PHE A 113 -2.20 2.29 -9.88
N LEU A 114 -2.12 3.58 -9.60
CA LEU A 114 -2.99 4.59 -10.20
C LEU A 114 -2.26 5.29 -11.37
N PRO A 115 -2.54 4.92 -12.64
CA PRO A 115 -1.83 5.50 -13.77
C PRO A 115 -2.13 7.00 -13.88
N GLY A 116 -1.08 7.82 -13.99
CA GLY A 116 -1.21 9.28 -14.09
C GLY A 116 -1.37 10.00 -12.74
N ALA A 117 -1.35 9.28 -11.61
CA ALA A 117 -1.32 9.89 -10.30
C ALA A 117 -0.05 10.73 -10.10
N LEU A 118 -0.20 11.91 -9.50
CA LEU A 118 0.89 12.84 -9.21
C LEU A 118 1.03 13.07 -7.71
N PRO A 119 2.26 13.27 -7.19
CA PRO A 119 2.46 13.70 -5.81
C PRO A 119 1.70 15.00 -5.52
N PHE A 120 0.88 14.98 -4.48
CA PHE A 120 0.18 16.18 -4.03
C PHE A 120 1.15 17.15 -3.36
N ASN A 121 1.04 18.44 -3.69
CA ASN A 121 1.76 19.50 -3.00
C ASN A 121 0.86 20.72 -2.75
N LEU A 122 1.12 21.44 -1.65
CA LEU A 122 0.33 22.61 -1.25
C LEU A 122 0.44 23.81 -2.21
N ALA A 123 1.39 23.79 -3.16
CA ALA A 123 1.55 24.84 -4.16
C ALA A 123 0.73 24.59 -5.44
N MET A 124 0.02 23.45 -5.54
CA MET A 124 -0.90 23.19 -6.64
C MET A 124 -2.02 24.23 -6.66
N ARG A 125 -2.41 24.66 -7.86
CA ARG A 125 -3.39 25.75 -8.04
C ARG A 125 -4.83 25.33 -7.79
N ASP A 126 -5.16 24.06 -7.98
CA ASP A 126 -6.52 23.60 -7.82
C ASP A 126 -6.81 23.36 -6.33
N PRO A 127 -7.92 23.89 -5.81
CA PRO A 127 -8.29 23.70 -4.42
C PRO A 127 -8.71 22.26 -4.15
N ILE A 128 -8.30 21.71 -3.00
CA ILE A 128 -8.93 20.52 -2.42
C ILE A 128 -10.25 20.96 -1.77
N ASP A 129 -11.27 20.10 -1.83
CA ASP A 129 -12.48 20.26 -1.03
C ASP A 129 -12.13 20.38 0.47
N PRO A 130 -12.52 21.48 1.15
CA PRO A 130 -12.27 21.66 2.58
C PRO A 130 -12.77 20.50 3.46
N ILE A 131 -13.87 19.84 3.09
CA ILE A 131 -14.38 18.70 3.86
C ILE A 131 -13.45 17.49 3.70
N GLN A 132 -13.05 17.17 2.47
CA GLN A 132 -12.08 16.10 2.21
C GLN A 132 -10.76 16.35 2.96
N ALA A 133 -10.27 17.59 2.96
CA ALA A 133 -9.06 17.95 3.69
C ALA A 133 -9.22 17.76 5.21
N ALA A 134 -10.38 18.13 5.77
CA ALA A 134 -10.69 17.93 7.19
C ALA A 134 -10.79 16.44 7.55
N ASP A 135 -11.43 15.63 6.70
CA ASP A 135 -11.57 14.18 6.91
C ASP A 135 -10.20 13.47 6.91
N ILE A 136 -9.28 13.88 6.03
CA ILE A 136 -7.91 13.36 5.99
C ILE A 136 -7.16 13.69 7.28
N VAL A 137 -7.23 14.94 7.74
CA VAL A 137 -6.56 15.38 8.98
C VAL A 137 -7.15 14.65 10.20
N TRP A 138 -8.47 14.52 10.26
CA TRP A 138 -9.14 13.76 11.30
C TRP A 138 -8.73 12.28 11.29
N PHE A 139 -8.64 11.69 10.09
CA PHE A 139 -8.25 10.30 9.94
C PHE A 139 -6.80 10.06 10.37
N ASP A 140 -5.86 10.94 10.02
CA ASP A 140 -4.48 10.84 10.51
C ASP A 140 -4.43 10.87 12.04
N ALA A 141 -5.26 11.69 12.70
CA ALA A 141 -5.35 11.73 14.16
C ALA A 141 -5.91 10.41 14.73
N LEU A 142 -6.90 9.80 14.06
CA LEU A 142 -7.49 8.52 14.46
C LEU A 142 -6.46 7.39 14.45
N ILE A 143 -5.66 7.29 13.38
CA ILE A 143 -4.66 6.22 13.21
C ILE A 143 -3.28 6.57 13.76
N ALA A 144 -3.15 7.75 14.38
CA ALA A 144 -1.88 8.32 14.85
C ALA A 144 -0.79 8.38 13.75
N ASN A 145 -1.17 8.77 12.53
CA ASN A 145 -0.25 8.95 11.42
C ASN A 145 0.53 10.27 11.56
N VAL A 146 1.72 10.17 12.14
CA VAL A 146 2.62 11.31 12.35
C VAL A 146 3.49 11.65 11.13
N ASP A 147 3.47 10.82 10.08
CA ASP A 147 4.30 11.03 8.89
C ASP A 147 3.72 12.10 7.94
N ARG A 148 2.38 12.29 7.96
CA ARG A 148 1.73 13.31 7.15
C ARG A 148 1.99 14.69 7.72
N THR A 149 2.74 15.50 6.97
CA THR A 149 3.07 16.89 7.34
C THR A 149 2.89 17.83 6.16
N THR A 150 2.91 19.13 6.39
CA THR A 150 2.86 20.12 5.30
C THR A 150 4.05 20.03 4.33
N ARG A 151 5.19 19.48 4.79
CA ARG A 151 6.41 19.28 3.99
C ARG A 151 6.46 17.90 3.33
N ASN A 152 5.81 16.91 3.93
CA ASN A 152 5.62 15.57 3.39
C ASN A 152 4.13 15.21 3.43
N PRO A 153 3.33 15.71 2.47
CA PRO A 153 1.90 15.41 2.47
C PRO A 153 1.60 13.93 2.28
N ASN A 154 2.52 13.15 1.68
CA ASN A 154 2.37 11.70 1.45
C ASN A 154 0.97 11.35 0.87
N MET A 155 0.53 12.15 -0.10
CA MET A 155 -0.75 12.04 -0.80
C MET A 155 -0.50 12.07 -2.30
N LEU A 156 -1.41 11.43 -3.03
CA LEU A 156 -1.47 11.49 -4.49
C LEU A 156 -2.72 12.27 -4.91
N ARG A 157 -2.68 12.77 -6.13
CA ARG A 157 -3.86 13.23 -6.88
C ARG A 157 -3.98 12.39 -8.14
N TRP A 158 -5.16 11.82 -8.36
CA TRP A 158 -5.48 10.95 -9.48
C TRP A 158 -6.93 11.16 -9.94
#